data_AF-A0A7G1KIB8-F1
#
_entry.id   AF-A0A7G1KIB8-F1
#
_cell.length_a   1.000
_cell.length_b   1.000
_cell.length_c   1.000
_cell.angle_alpha   90.00
_cell.angle_beta   90.00
_cell.angle_gamma   90.00
#
_symmetry.space_group_name_H-M   'P 1'
#
loop_
_entity.id
_entity.type
_entity.pdbx_description
1 polymer ?
#
loop_
_entity_poly.entity_id
_entity_poly.type
_entity_poly.pdbx_seq_one_letter_code
_entity_poly.pdbx_strand_id
1 'polypeptide(L)'
;MRELIQRTGLSSLACVAAKLEEKSQERCEALRKLANERPLSSDEEKQLKERRYFSKTALWDLVHGIRKRPPGEAQLKALYELAYGDDGTEEGWNELNGRRRALANQSTRSGSVADENHQLPTICPACGGTRPERGARAMAKPAEIRSAIASAVVPVPHQRGDRHNDKRTDLVWPPAASLIEYFAAGNLEHANGLIRHVGTQADPAETADAIGTCRDLHLSEASDTIISYAGGRPEQRASGSREAMQIAHALLGQSRVDDATALLAHAIASSESTAMS
;
A
#
# COMPACT_ATOMS: atom_id res chain seq x y z
N MET A 1 9.78 4.58 32.67
CA MET A 1 8.99 3.98 31.56
C MET A 1 7.60 3.51 32.03
N ARG A 2 7.47 2.77 33.15
CA ARG A 2 6.15 2.39 33.73
C ARG A 2 5.27 3.59 34.14
N GLU A 3 5.85 4.66 34.67
CA GLU A 3 5.09 5.88 35.02
C GLU A 3 4.56 6.65 33.80
N LEU A 4 5.22 6.55 32.65
CA LEU A 4 4.74 7.17 31.41
C LEU A 4 3.49 6.45 30.89
N ILE A 5 3.49 5.11 30.97
CA ILE A 5 2.35 4.26 30.60
C ILE A 5 1.12 4.53 31.49
N GLN A 6 1.33 4.79 32.79
CA GLN A 6 0.25 5.16 33.72
C GLN A 6 -0.29 6.59 33.48
N ARG A 7 0.56 7.55 33.07
CA ARG A 7 0.13 8.92 32.80
C ARG A 7 -0.52 9.13 31.43
N THR A 8 -0.25 8.27 30.46
CA THR A 8 -0.75 8.43 29.08
C THR A 8 -2.00 7.60 28.77
N GLY A 9 -2.61 6.92 29.75
CA GLY A 9 -3.80 6.08 29.52
C GLY A 9 -3.59 4.98 28.47
N LEU A 10 -2.33 4.56 28.24
CA LEU A 10 -2.01 3.52 27.25
C LEU A 10 -2.46 2.13 27.73
N SER A 11 -2.64 1.97 29.05
CA SER A 11 -3.16 0.74 29.65
C SER A 11 -4.63 0.48 29.31
N SER A 12 -5.48 1.50 29.27
CA SER A 12 -6.89 1.33 28.90
C SER A 12 -6.99 0.91 27.44
N LEU A 13 -6.29 1.59 26.52
CA LEU A 13 -6.30 1.28 25.09
C LEU A 13 -5.65 -0.04 24.70
N ALA A 14 -4.53 -0.41 25.33
CA ALA A 14 -3.94 -1.74 25.12
C ALA A 14 -4.90 -2.84 25.59
N CYS A 15 -5.62 -2.60 26.70
CA CYS A 15 -6.69 -3.48 27.15
C CYS A 15 -7.88 -3.52 26.16
N VAL A 16 -8.26 -2.37 25.56
CA VAL A 16 -9.29 -2.33 24.49
C VAL A 16 -8.85 -3.21 23.32
N ALA A 17 -7.62 -3.03 22.85
CA ALA A 17 -7.10 -3.73 21.68
C ALA A 17 -6.99 -5.24 21.93
N ALA A 18 -6.51 -5.65 23.10
CA ALA A 18 -6.41 -7.06 23.49
C ALA A 18 -7.79 -7.71 23.62
N LYS A 19 -8.75 -7.07 24.31
CA LYS A 19 -10.13 -7.56 24.42
C LYS A 19 -10.82 -7.64 23.06
N LEU A 20 -10.57 -6.68 22.19
CA LEU A 20 -11.14 -6.67 20.84
C LEU A 20 -10.54 -7.77 19.97
N GLU A 21 -9.25 -8.09 20.14
CA GLU A 21 -8.60 -9.22 19.48
C GLU A 21 -9.18 -10.56 19.96
N GLU A 22 -9.28 -10.77 21.27
CA GLU A 22 -9.93 -11.94 21.87
C GLU A 22 -11.36 -12.11 21.38
N LYS A 23 -12.18 -11.06 21.44
CA LYS A 23 -13.58 -11.08 20.95
C LYS A 23 -13.69 -11.30 19.45
N SER A 24 -12.75 -10.77 18.67
CA SER A 24 -12.73 -11.00 17.22
C SER A 24 -12.41 -12.46 16.90
N GLN A 25 -11.51 -13.08 17.66
CA GLN A 25 -11.12 -14.47 17.51
C GLN A 25 -12.25 -15.41 17.94
N GLU A 26 -12.87 -15.19 19.10
CA GLU A 26 -14.07 -15.91 19.55
C GLU A 26 -15.17 -15.89 18.50
N ARG A 27 -15.41 -14.72 17.88
CA ARG A 27 -16.46 -14.55 16.87
C ARG A 27 -16.10 -15.21 15.54
N CYS A 28 -14.83 -15.19 15.12
CA CYS A 28 -14.35 -15.94 13.98
C CYS A 28 -14.48 -17.46 14.20
N GLU A 29 -14.20 -17.94 15.40
CA GLU A 29 -14.38 -19.35 15.76
C GLU A 29 -15.85 -19.76 15.81
N ALA A 30 -16.71 -18.92 16.37
CA ALA A 30 -18.17 -19.13 16.35
C ALA A 30 -18.71 -19.16 14.91
N LEU A 31 -18.25 -18.26 14.03
CA LEU A 31 -18.63 -18.25 12.62
C LEU A 31 -18.10 -19.49 11.87
N ARG A 32 -16.89 -19.96 12.17
CA ARG A 32 -16.37 -21.23 11.61
C ARG A 32 -17.21 -22.42 12.05
N LYS A 33 -17.62 -22.47 13.32
CA LYS A 33 -18.52 -23.52 13.83
C LYS A 33 -19.88 -23.49 13.12
N LEU A 34 -20.50 -22.31 12.99
CA LEU A 34 -21.76 -22.14 12.28
C LEU A 34 -21.66 -22.51 10.79
N ALA A 35 -20.58 -22.10 10.12
CA ALA A 35 -20.36 -22.43 8.70
C ALA A 35 -20.16 -23.94 8.47
N ASN A 36 -19.59 -24.66 9.45
CA ASN A 36 -19.47 -26.11 9.41
C ASN A 36 -20.80 -26.84 9.67
N GLU A 37 -21.71 -26.23 10.43
CA GLU A 37 -23.02 -26.81 10.77
C GLU A 37 -24.09 -26.52 9.71
N ARG A 38 -24.00 -25.38 9.00
CA ARG A 38 -24.90 -25.03 7.90
C ARG A 38 -24.26 -24.00 6.96
N PRO A 39 -24.40 -24.16 5.62
CA PRO A 39 -23.99 -23.11 4.69
C PRO A 39 -24.80 -21.83 4.98
N LEU A 40 -24.09 -20.74 5.26
CA LEU A 40 -24.65 -19.42 5.56
C LEU A 40 -25.46 -18.91 4.36
N SER A 41 -26.59 -18.26 4.65
CA SER A 41 -27.39 -17.59 3.62
C SER A 41 -26.64 -16.37 3.06
N SER A 42 -26.84 -16.08 1.78
CA SER A 42 -26.29 -14.89 1.10
C SER A 42 -26.62 -13.58 1.84
N ASP A 43 -27.80 -13.50 2.45
CA ASP A 43 -28.24 -12.34 3.22
C ASP A 43 -27.51 -12.22 4.56
N GLU A 44 -27.14 -13.34 5.20
CA GLU A 44 -26.35 -13.36 6.44
C GLU A 44 -24.91 -12.94 6.16
N GLU A 45 -24.34 -13.38 5.04
CA GLU A 45 -23.03 -12.93 4.55
C GLU A 45 -23.02 -11.43 4.25
N LYS A 46 -24.09 -10.90 3.65
CA LYS A 46 -24.22 -9.48 3.33
C LYS A 46 -24.36 -8.63 4.60
N GLN A 47 -25.18 -9.06 5.57
CA GLN A 47 -25.27 -8.40 6.87
C GLN A 47 -23.95 -8.44 7.65
N LEU A 48 -23.17 -9.52 7.52
CA LEU A 48 -21.83 -9.61 8.12
C LEU A 48 -20.80 -8.70 7.43
N LYS A 49 -20.89 -8.54 6.10
CA LYS A 49 -20.05 -7.61 5.33
C LYS A 49 -20.42 -6.14 5.56
N GLU A 50 -21.70 -5.82 5.71
CA GLU A 50 -22.18 -4.47 6.03
C GLU A 50 -21.88 -4.09 7.49
N ARG A 51 -21.92 -5.07 8.41
CA ARG A 51 -21.41 -4.92 9.78
C ARG A 51 -19.88 -5.04 9.86
N ARG A 52 -19.12 -4.81 8.77
CA ARG A 52 -17.66 -4.69 8.82
C ARG A 52 -17.28 -3.50 9.71
N TYR A 53 -17.14 -3.82 10.99
CA TYR A 53 -16.44 -3.03 11.97
C TYR A 53 -15.02 -2.77 11.46
N PHE A 54 -14.52 -1.58 11.80
CA PHE A 54 -13.20 -1.09 11.43
C PHE A 54 -12.12 -2.18 11.45
N SER A 55 -11.28 -2.19 10.41
CA SER A 55 -10.13 -3.10 10.37
C SER A 55 -9.25 -2.90 11.62
N LYS A 56 -8.65 -3.99 12.12
CA LYS A 56 -7.69 -3.99 13.25
C LYS A 56 -6.66 -2.85 13.13
N THR A 57 -6.18 -2.63 11.90
CA THR A 57 -5.31 -1.52 11.51
C THR A 57 -5.88 -0.14 11.81
N ALA A 58 -7.18 0.08 11.63
CA ALA A 58 -7.79 1.39 11.87
C ALA A 58 -7.89 1.79 13.35
N LEU A 59 -8.13 0.81 14.23
CA LEU A 59 -8.06 1.01 15.67
C LEU A 59 -6.61 1.21 16.12
N TRP A 60 -5.69 0.42 15.56
CA TRP A 60 -4.27 0.59 15.82
C TRP A 60 -3.74 1.97 15.41
N ASP A 61 -4.12 2.45 14.21
CA ASP A 61 -3.78 3.78 13.73
C ASP A 61 -4.35 4.90 14.60
N LEU A 62 -5.54 4.69 15.18
CA LEU A 62 -6.17 5.65 16.10
C LEU A 62 -5.36 5.75 17.40
N VAL A 63 -4.91 4.61 17.93
CA VAL A 63 -4.10 4.53 19.15
C VAL A 63 -2.75 5.23 18.96
N HIS A 64 -2.14 5.07 17.79
CA HIS A 64 -0.82 5.62 17.47
C HIS A 64 -0.89 7.01 16.80
N GLY A 65 -2.08 7.56 16.60
CA GLY A 65 -2.27 8.87 15.94
C GLY A 65 -1.80 8.93 14.49
N ILE A 66 -1.70 7.79 13.81
CA ILE A 66 -1.14 7.66 12.45
C ILE A 66 -2.17 8.09 11.40
N ARG A 67 -3.46 8.00 11.71
CA ARG A 67 -4.54 8.35 10.78
C ARG A 67 -4.73 9.85 10.63
N LYS A 68 -4.74 10.31 9.37
CA LYS A 68 -5.09 11.70 8.99
C LYS A 68 -6.57 12.06 9.24
N ARG A 69 -7.47 11.07 9.30
CA ARG A 69 -8.92 11.29 9.50
C ARG A 69 -9.43 10.44 10.66
N PRO A 70 -10.05 11.06 11.69
CA PRO A 70 -10.61 10.31 12.80
C PRO A 70 -11.87 9.54 12.36
N PRO A 71 -12.17 8.39 12.98
CA PRO A 71 -13.40 7.65 12.76
C PRO A 71 -14.62 8.46 13.22
N GLY A 72 -15.79 8.12 12.66
CA GLY A 72 -17.06 8.70 13.12
C GLY A 72 -17.37 8.31 14.56
N GLU A 73 -17.97 9.20 15.33
CA GLU A 73 -18.27 8.97 16.75
C GLU A 73 -19.20 7.78 16.98
N ALA A 74 -20.27 7.66 16.19
CA ALA A 74 -21.21 6.53 16.27
C ALA A 74 -20.52 5.18 16.04
N GLN A 75 -19.57 5.13 15.10
CA GLN A 75 -18.82 3.91 14.80
C GLN A 75 -17.83 3.57 15.90
N LEU A 76 -17.16 4.59 16.48
CA LEU A 76 -16.25 4.40 17.61
C LEU A 76 -17.00 3.96 18.87
N LYS A 77 -18.22 4.46 19.07
CA LYS A 77 -19.09 4.07 20.19
C LYS A 77 -19.53 2.62 20.07
N ALA A 78 -19.99 2.20 18.90
CA ALA A 78 -20.35 0.82 18.64
C ALA A 78 -19.18 -0.16 18.88
N LEU A 79 -17.94 0.26 18.57
CA LEU A 79 -16.74 -0.53 18.87
C LEU A 79 -16.43 -0.61 20.36
N TYR A 80 -16.62 0.49 21.09
CA TYR A 80 -16.42 0.53 22.53
C TYR A 80 -17.43 -0.37 23.25
N GLU A 81 -18.71 -0.26 22.88
CA GLU A 81 -19.79 -1.12 23.37
C GLU A 81 -19.54 -2.59 23.00
N LEU A 82 -19.00 -2.88 21.82
CA LEU A 82 -18.65 -4.25 21.43
C LEU A 82 -17.48 -4.83 22.24
N ALA A 83 -16.45 -4.03 22.51
CA ALA A 83 -15.24 -4.46 23.21
C ALA A 83 -15.47 -4.67 24.71
N TYR A 84 -16.34 -3.86 25.31
CA TYR A 84 -16.56 -3.87 26.76
C TYR A 84 -17.93 -4.38 27.17
N GLY A 85 -18.92 -4.40 26.28
CA GLY A 85 -20.30 -4.72 26.65
C GLY A 85 -20.78 -3.82 27.79
N ASP A 86 -21.35 -4.43 28.82
CA ASP A 86 -21.79 -3.76 30.04
C ASP A 86 -20.64 -3.39 31.00
N ASP A 87 -19.43 -3.91 30.76
CA ASP A 87 -18.24 -3.61 31.57
C ASP A 87 -17.57 -2.27 31.18
N GLY A 88 -18.12 -1.55 30.21
CA GLY A 88 -17.58 -0.29 29.72
C GLY A 88 -17.87 0.86 30.67
N THR A 89 -16.84 1.53 31.19
CA THR A 89 -17.04 2.73 32.01
C THR A 89 -17.29 3.97 31.14
N GLU A 90 -18.07 4.92 31.64
CA GLU A 90 -18.26 6.22 30.97
C GLU A 90 -16.93 6.98 30.82
N GLU A 91 -16.03 6.83 31.79
CA GLU A 91 -14.68 7.40 31.80
C GLU A 91 -13.82 6.85 30.65
N GLY A 92 -13.86 5.55 30.39
CA GLY A 92 -13.13 4.93 29.28
C GLY A 92 -13.66 5.38 27.91
N TRP A 93 -14.97 5.59 27.79
CA TRP A 93 -15.58 6.16 26.59
C TRP A 93 -15.14 7.62 26.38
N ASN A 94 -15.18 8.43 27.43
CA ASN A 94 -14.80 9.83 27.38
C ASN A 94 -13.32 10.01 27.02
N GLU A 95 -12.43 9.15 27.53
CA GLU A 95 -11.01 9.13 27.16
C GLU A 95 -10.83 8.84 25.66
N LEU A 96 -11.47 7.79 25.15
CA LEU A 96 -11.38 7.38 23.75
C LEU A 96 -11.95 8.45 22.80
N ASN A 97 -13.10 9.02 23.14
CA ASN A 97 -13.72 10.10 22.36
C ASN A 97 -12.90 11.41 22.44
N GLY A 98 -12.20 11.66 23.55
CA GLY A 98 -11.25 12.75 23.69
C GLY A 98 -10.09 12.66 22.69
N ARG A 99 -9.50 11.48 22.52
CA ARG A 99 -8.43 11.24 21.53
C ARG A 99 -8.92 11.41 20.09
N ARG A 100 -10.12 10.93 19.78
CA ARG A 100 -10.78 11.16 18.48
C ARG A 100 -10.90 12.66 18.16
N ARG A 101 -11.35 13.46 19.14
CA ARG A 101 -11.46 14.93 19.00
C ARG A 101 -10.10 15.61 18.83
N ALA A 102 -9.08 15.16 19.55
CA ALA A 102 -7.72 15.68 19.40
C ALA A 102 -7.18 15.49 17.97
N LEU A 103 -7.43 14.32 17.36
CA LEU A 103 -7.07 14.05 15.96
C LEU A 103 -7.87 14.91 14.97
N ALA A 104 -9.17 15.11 15.22
CA ALA A 104 -10.00 15.99 14.39
C ALA A 104 -9.45 17.43 14.35
N ASN A 105 -9.03 17.95 15.49
CA ASN A 105 -8.51 19.31 15.65
C ASN A 105 -7.11 19.51 15.05
N GLN A 106 -6.30 18.45 14.97
CA GLN A 106 -4.99 18.50 14.29
C GLN A 106 -5.16 18.61 12.76
N SER A 107 -6.14 17.90 12.21
CA SER A 107 -6.43 17.91 10.78
C SER A 107 -7.01 19.25 10.31
N THR A 108 -7.75 19.98 11.16
CA THR A 108 -8.25 21.32 10.83
C THR A 108 -7.17 22.40 10.92
N ARG A 109 -6.22 22.29 11.86
CA ARG A 109 -5.10 23.25 11.98
C ARG A 109 -4.08 23.18 10.84
N SER A 110 -3.92 22.02 10.19
CA SER A 110 -3.05 21.92 9.01
C SER A 110 -3.70 22.45 7.71
N GLY A 111 -4.96 22.88 7.77
CA GLY A 111 -5.75 23.27 6.60
C GLY A 111 -6.06 24.75 6.46
N SER A 112 -5.68 25.63 7.39
CA SER A 112 -6.01 27.05 7.28
C SER A 112 -4.88 28.01 7.64
N VAL A 113 -4.69 28.98 6.74
CA VAL A 113 -4.04 30.28 6.88
C VAL A 113 -2.56 30.30 6.49
N ALA A 114 -2.37 30.79 5.26
CA ALA A 114 -1.25 31.63 4.90
C ALA A 114 -1.15 32.80 5.89
N ASP A 115 -0.09 32.84 6.68
CA ASP A 115 0.47 34.11 7.13
C ASP A 115 1.94 33.92 7.55
N GLU A 116 2.71 34.96 7.29
CA GLU A 116 4.17 34.96 7.24
C GLU A 116 4.87 34.76 8.59
N ASN A 117 6.09 34.23 8.50
CA ASN A 117 7.21 34.42 9.43
C ASN A 117 6.96 34.11 10.91
N HIS A 118 7.41 32.91 11.30
CA HIS A 118 8.38 32.61 12.38
C HIS A 118 8.19 31.13 12.78
N GLN A 119 8.71 30.20 11.97
CA GLN A 119 8.77 28.79 12.32
C GLN A 119 9.97 28.53 13.23
N LEU A 120 9.70 28.41 14.54
CA LEU A 120 10.59 27.68 15.42
C LEU A 120 10.56 26.19 15.04
N PRO A 121 11.71 25.49 15.03
CA PRO A 121 11.78 24.11 14.59
C PRO A 121 10.96 23.21 15.51
N THR A 122 9.92 22.58 14.97
CA THR A 122 9.12 21.58 15.68
C THR A 122 9.94 20.29 15.80
N ILE A 123 10.52 20.08 16.98
CA ILE A 123 11.28 18.87 17.34
C ILE A 123 10.29 17.74 17.65
N CYS A 124 10.51 16.55 17.07
CA CYS A 124 9.71 15.37 17.41
C CYS A 124 9.99 14.95 18.87
N PRO A 125 8.97 14.92 19.76
CA PRO A 125 9.19 14.61 21.18
C PRO A 125 9.56 13.14 21.45
N ALA A 126 9.44 12.24 20.46
CA ALA A 126 9.76 10.83 20.60
C ALA A 126 11.22 10.47 20.23
N CYS A 127 11.88 11.27 19.38
CA CYS A 127 13.23 10.92 18.90
C CYS A 127 14.20 12.11 18.82
N GLY A 128 13.77 13.33 19.12
CA GLY A 128 14.63 14.52 19.04
C GLY A 128 15.06 14.92 17.62
N GLY A 129 14.63 14.19 16.59
CA GLY A 129 14.96 14.47 15.20
C GLY A 129 14.23 15.71 14.69
N THR A 130 14.98 16.67 14.16
CA THR A 130 14.45 17.75 13.32
C THR A 130 14.02 17.18 11.98
N ARG A 131 12.75 17.39 11.62
CA ARG A 131 12.19 16.94 10.34
C ARG A 131 12.90 17.67 9.19
N PRO A 132 13.47 16.97 8.18
CA PRO A 132 14.06 17.65 7.04
C PRO A 132 12.98 18.38 6.25
N GLU A 133 13.16 19.70 6.09
CA GLU A 133 12.31 20.56 5.28
C GLU A 133 12.30 20.06 3.84
N ARG A 134 11.18 19.47 3.43
CA ARG A 134 10.95 19.09 2.04
C ARG A 134 10.34 20.30 1.33
N GLY A 135 11.18 21.25 0.90
CA GLY A 135 10.70 22.41 0.16
C GLY A 135 11.70 23.53 -0.10
N ALA A 136 12.75 23.29 -0.89
CA ALA A 136 13.40 24.36 -1.65
C ALA A 136 13.90 23.79 -2.98
N ARG A 137 13.05 23.87 -4.01
CA ARG A 137 13.47 23.75 -5.41
C ARG A 137 14.36 24.97 -5.69
N ALA A 138 15.66 24.81 -5.52
CA ALA A 138 16.62 25.82 -5.94
C ALA A 138 16.63 25.85 -7.48
N MET A 139 16.04 26.89 -8.06
CA MET A 139 16.39 27.34 -9.40
C MET A 139 17.85 27.79 -9.37
N ALA A 140 18.78 26.87 -9.62
CA ALA A 140 20.17 27.23 -9.86
C ALA A 140 20.29 27.72 -11.31
N LYS A 141 20.51 29.02 -11.46
CA LYS A 141 21.03 29.63 -12.69
C LYS A 141 22.41 29.02 -13.01
N PRO A 142 22.81 28.87 -14.29
CA PRO A 142 24.15 28.44 -14.62
C PRO A 142 25.12 29.58 -14.29
N ALA A 143 26.02 29.35 -13.33
CA ALA A 143 27.16 30.22 -13.12
C ALA A 143 28.20 29.94 -14.20
N GLU A 144 28.38 30.91 -15.09
CA GLU A 144 29.61 31.07 -15.87
C GLU A 144 30.79 31.21 -14.91
N ILE A 145 31.64 30.19 -14.82
CA ILE A 145 32.98 30.32 -14.24
C ILE A 145 33.96 30.06 -15.37
N ARG A 146 34.37 31.17 -16.01
CA ARG A 146 35.63 31.24 -16.74
C ARG A 146 36.76 31.38 -15.72
N SER A 147 37.66 30.40 -15.65
CA SER A 147 39.11 30.64 -15.61
C SER A 147 39.91 29.34 -15.66
N ALA A 148 40.63 29.21 -16.78
CA ALA A 148 41.92 28.58 -16.99
C ALA A 148 42.50 27.70 -15.86
N ILE A 149 42.51 26.40 -16.10
CA ILE A 149 43.62 25.52 -15.73
C ILE A 149 44.00 24.74 -16.98
N ALA A 150 45.12 25.12 -17.59
CA ALA A 150 45.76 24.36 -18.66
C ALA A 150 46.40 23.11 -18.05
N SER A 151 45.59 22.07 -17.86
CA SER A 151 46.08 20.70 -17.73
C SER A 151 46.21 20.15 -19.15
N ALA A 152 47.41 19.80 -19.56
CA ALA A 152 47.66 19.09 -20.81
C ALA A 152 47.01 17.70 -20.74
N VAL A 153 45.72 17.64 -21.10
CA VAL A 153 44.98 16.40 -21.26
C VAL A 153 45.43 15.79 -22.58
N VAL A 154 46.34 14.83 -22.47
CA VAL A 154 46.66 13.92 -23.57
C VAL A 154 45.39 13.11 -23.86
N PRO A 155 44.95 12.97 -25.13
CA PRO A 155 43.80 12.14 -25.45
C PRO A 155 44.11 10.70 -25.03
N VAL A 156 43.40 10.19 -24.03
CA VAL A 156 43.45 8.76 -23.71
C VAL A 156 42.93 8.03 -24.95
N PRO A 157 43.76 7.20 -25.62
CA PRO A 157 43.29 6.42 -26.75
C PRO A 157 42.13 5.55 -26.28
N HIS A 158 41.03 5.54 -27.03
CA HIS A 158 39.90 4.66 -26.76
C HIS A 158 40.39 3.20 -26.77
N GLN A 159 40.68 2.65 -25.59
CA GLN A 159 40.91 1.23 -25.43
C GLN A 159 39.57 0.54 -25.69
N ARG A 160 39.40 0.07 -26.92
CA ARG A 160 38.65 -1.15 -27.23
C ARG A 160 39.12 -2.24 -26.26
N GLY A 161 38.48 -2.39 -25.11
CA GLY A 161 38.99 -3.37 -24.15
C GLY A 161 38.30 -3.45 -22.81
N ASP A 162 37.65 -2.39 -22.32
CA ASP A 162 36.91 -2.49 -21.07
C ASP A 162 35.42 -2.69 -21.36
N ARG A 163 35.10 -3.88 -21.87
CA ARG A 163 33.75 -4.42 -21.77
C ARG A 163 33.48 -4.56 -20.28
N HIS A 164 32.86 -3.54 -19.69
CA HIS A 164 32.04 -3.73 -18.50
C HIS A 164 30.91 -4.70 -18.87
N ASN A 165 31.23 -6.00 -18.88
CA ASN A 165 30.29 -7.09 -18.69
C ASN A 165 29.93 -7.07 -17.20
N ASP A 166 29.38 -5.96 -16.72
CA ASP A 166 28.69 -5.98 -15.45
C ASP A 166 27.40 -6.73 -15.72
N LYS A 167 27.49 -8.06 -15.69
CA LYS A 167 26.39 -9.00 -15.76
C LYS A 167 25.55 -8.91 -14.48
N ARG A 168 25.24 -7.68 -14.03
CA ARG A 168 23.92 -7.48 -13.45
C ARG A 168 23.00 -7.86 -14.59
N THR A 169 22.35 -9.01 -14.44
CA THR A 169 21.12 -9.30 -15.16
C THR A 169 20.34 -8.00 -15.14
N ASP A 170 20.33 -7.28 -16.27
CA ASP A 170 19.55 -6.07 -16.43
C ASP A 170 18.13 -6.56 -16.18
N LEU A 171 17.66 -6.35 -14.96
CA LEU A 171 16.31 -6.65 -14.57
C LEU A 171 15.49 -5.74 -15.45
N VAL A 172 14.94 -6.34 -16.51
CA VAL A 172 14.19 -5.64 -17.55
C VAL A 172 13.03 -4.86 -16.91
N TRP A 173 12.57 -5.33 -15.76
CA TRP A 173 11.64 -4.62 -14.89
C TRP A 173 12.30 -4.18 -13.55
N PRO A 174 12.75 -2.91 -13.42
CA PRO A 174 13.45 -2.39 -12.23
C PRO A 174 12.72 -2.58 -10.88
N PRO A 175 11.37 -2.51 -10.79
CA PRO A 175 10.65 -2.71 -9.53
C PRO A 175 10.69 -4.15 -8.99
N ALA A 176 11.20 -5.13 -9.74
CA ALA A 176 11.25 -6.53 -9.31
C ALA A 176 12.05 -6.73 -8.01
N ALA A 177 13.14 -5.97 -7.83
CA ALA A 177 13.93 -6.01 -6.61
C ALA A 177 13.10 -5.57 -5.38
N SER A 178 12.34 -4.48 -5.51
CA SER A 178 11.45 -4.01 -4.44
C SER A 178 10.32 -5.01 -4.15
N LEU A 179 9.82 -5.71 -5.16
CA LEU A 179 8.79 -6.74 -4.98
C LEU A 179 9.33 -7.90 -4.12
N ILE A 180 10.54 -8.38 -4.38
CA ILE A 180 11.20 -9.40 -3.55
C ILE A 180 11.38 -8.90 -2.11
N GLU A 181 11.85 -7.66 -1.94
CA GLU A 181 12.03 -7.06 -0.62
C GLU A 181 10.70 -6.99 0.15
N TYR A 182 9.60 -6.63 -0.51
CA TYR A 182 8.27 -6.61 0.14
C TYR A 182 7.80 -7.99 0.56
N PHE A 183 8.02 -9.02 -0.27
CA PHE A 183 7.70 -10.40 0.12
C PHE A 183 8.56 -10.87 1.29
N ALA A 184 9.87 -10.62 1.27
CA ALA A 184 10.78 -10.98 2.35
C ALA A 184 10.43 -10.28 3.67
N ALA A 185 9.98 -9.02 3.61
CA ALA A 185 9.55 -8.25 4.76
C ALA A 185 8.12 -8.58 5.24
N GLY A 186 7.39 -9.46 4.55
CA GLY A 186 5.98 -9.76 4.84
C GLY A 186 5.03 -8.58 4.57
N ASN A 187 5.47 -7.57 3.82
CA ASN A 187 4.68 -6.39 3.49
C ASN A 187 3.80 -6.65 2.25
N LEU A 188 2.84 -7.55 2.42
CA LEU A 188 1.97 -8.01 1.34
C LEU A 188 1.07 -6.89 0.77
N GLU A 189 0.77 -5.84 1.55
CA GLU A 189 -0.02 -4.71 1.08
C GLU A 189 0.70 -3.94 -0.03
N HIS A 190 1.99 -3.64 0.17
CA HIS A 190 2.79 -2.93 -0.83
C HIS A 190 3.07 -3.81 -2.06
N ALA A 191 3.35 -5.10 -1.84
CA ALA A 191 3.51 -6.06 -2.93
C ALA A 191 2.24 -6.16 -3.79
N ASN A 192 1.07 -6.33 -3.17
CA ASN A 192 -0.21 -6.39 -3.87
C ASN A 192 -0.56 -5.06 -4.55
N GLY A 193 -0.23 -3.92 -3.93
CA GLY A 193 -0.39 -2.60 -4.54
C GLY A 193 0.39 -2.47 -5.84
N LEU A 194 1.66 -2.90 -5.85
CA LEU A 194 2.51 -2.89 -7.04
C LEU A 194 2.01 -3.85 -8.12
N ILE A 195 1.71 -5.11 -7.74
CA ILE A 195 1.15 -6.14 -8.64
C ILE A 195 -0.12 -5.62 -9.33
N ARG A 196 -1.04 -5.03 -8.55
CA ARG A 196 -2.27 -4.47 -9.08
C ARG A 196 -2.03 -3.28 -9.99
N HIS A 197 -1.12 -2.37 -9.63
CA HIS A 197 -0.79 -1.21 -10.46
C HIS A 197 -0.25 -1.65 -11.82
N VAL A 198 0.70 -2.58 -11.84
CA VAL A 198 1.27 -3.11 -13.08
C VAL A 198 0.22 -3.83 -13.92
N GLY A 199 -0.58 -4.69 -13.29
CA GLY A 199 -1.64 -5.41 -13.98
C GLY A 199 -2.72 -4.50 -14.57
N THR A 200 -3.00 -3.34 -13.97
CA THR A 200 -4.15 -2.50 -14.37
C THR A 200 -3.82 -1.18 -15.05
N GLN A 201 -2.64 -0.59 -14.81
CA GLN A 201 -2.33 0.79 -15.19
C GLN A 201 -1.02 0.94 -15.96
N ALA A 202 -0.05 0.04 -15.79
CA ALA A 202 1.24 0.13 -16.47
C ALA A 202 1.12 -0.03 -17.99
N ASP A 203 2.13 0.42 -18.70
CA ASP A 203 2.19 0.26 -20.15
C ASP A 203 2.25 -1.24 -20.53
N PRO A 204 1.73 -1.63 -21.72
CA PRO A 204 1.71 -3.02 -22.14
C PRO A 204 3.09 -3.70 -22.16
N ALA A 205 4.12 -2.96 -22.59
CA ALA A 205 5.50 -3.45 -22.62
C ALA A 205 6.03 -3.68 -21.19
N GLU A 206 5.84 -2.71 -20.30
CA GLU A 206 6.24 -2.82 -18.90
C GLU A 206 5.52 -4.00 -18.20
N THR A 207 4.25 -4.21 -18.51
CA THR A 207 3.48 -5.34 -17.96
C THR A 207 4.04 -6.68 -18.41
N ALA A 208 4.42 -6.81 -19.69
CA ALA A 208 5.05 -8.01 -20.22
C ALA A 208 6.42 -8.25 -19.58
N ASP A 209 7.23 -7.21 -19.44
CA ASP A 209 8.55 -7.28 -18.77
C ASP A 209 8.41 -7.67 -17.30
N ALA A 210 7.39 -7.16 -16.61
CA ALA A 210 7.09 -7.53 -15.23
C ALA A 210 6.68 -9.00 -15.11
N ILE A 211 5.82 -9.51 -15.99
CA ILE A 211 5.44 -10.93 -16.03
C ILE A 211 6.67 -11.80 -16.26
N GLY A 212 7.48 -11.48 -17.29
CA GLY A 212 8.70 -12.22 -17.62
C GLY A 212 9.70 -12.23 -16.45
N THR A 213 9.94 -11.06 -15.85
CA THR A 213 10.86 -10.92 -14.71
C THR A 213 10.36 -11.69 -13.47
N CYS A 214 9.05 -11.64 -13.16
CA CYS A 214 8.47 -12.42 -12.07
C CYS A 214 8.62 -13.93 -12.30
N ARG A 215 8.42 -14.41 -13.54
CA ARG A 215 8.65 -15.82 -13.90
C ARG A 215 10.10 -16.23 -13.72
N ASP A 216 11.04 -15.41 -14.18
CA ASP A 216 12.48 -15.67 -14.07
C ASP A 216 12.97 -15.68 -12.61
N LEU A 217 12.29 -14.96 -11.73
CA LEU A 217 12.54 -14.93 -10.30
C LEU A 217 11.73 -15.97 -9.50
N HIS A 218 11.03 -16.88 -10.17
CA HIS A 218 10.16 -17.90 -9.57
C HIS A 218 9.02 -17.35 -8.69
N LEU A 219 8.56 -16.11 -8.95
CA LEU A 219 7.42 -15.49 -8.30
C LEU A 219 6.12 -15.81 -9.04
N SER A 220 5.80 -17.10 -9.21
CA SER A 220 4.70 -17.59 -10.06
C SER A 220 3.33 -17.01 -9.68
N GLU A 221 3.03 -16.93 -8.39
CA GLU A 221 1.77 -16.37 -7.90
C GLU A 221 1.62 -14.88 -8.25
N ALA A 222 2.71 -14.12 -8.17
CA ALA A 222 2.72 -12.71 -8.55
C ALA A 222 2.49 -12.55 -10.06
N SER A 223 3.17 -13.36 -10.90
CA SER A 223 2.94 -13.33 -12.35
C SER A 223 1.51 -13.71 -12.74
N ASP A 224 0.95 -14.75 -12.12
CA ASP A 224 -0.43 -15.19 -12.40
C ASP A 224 -1.44 -14.11 -12.00
N THR A 225 -1.19 -13.42 -10.88
CA THR A 225 -2.02 -12.31 -10.43
C THR A 225 -1.91 -11.10 -11.37
N ILE A 226 -0.72 -10.76 -11.86
CA ILE A 226 -0.54 -9.71 -12.88
C ILE A 226 -1.28 -10.08 -14.17
N ILE A 227 -1.16 -11.32 -14.63
CA ILE A 227 -1.85 -11.83 -15.83
C ILE A 227 -3.37 -11.70 -15.67
N SER A 228 -3.91 -12.10 -14.52
CA SER A 228 -5.34 -12.00 -14.21
C SER A 228 -5.83 -10.54 -14.25
N TYR A 229 -5.10 -9.62 -13.62
CA TYR A 229 -5.45 -8.19 -13.65
C TYR A 229 -5.29 -7.57 -15.05
N ALA A 230 -4.27 -7.99 -15.80
CA ALA A 230 -4.02 -7.51 -17.16
C ALA A 230 -5.10 -7.98 -18.15
N GLY A 231 -5.56 -9.22 -18.03
CA GLY A 231 -6.69 -9.73 -18.80
C GLY A 231 -8.02 -9.07 -18.41
N GLY A 232 -8.20 -8.75 -17.13
CA GLY A 232 -9.38 -8.06 -16.60
C GLY A 232 -9.29 -6.54 -16.58
N ARG A 233 -8.38 -5.92 -17.36
CA ARG A 233 -8.26 -4.45 -17.41
C ARG A 233 -9.63 -3.86 -17.74
N PRO A 234 -10.20 -3.03 -16.84
CA PRO A 234 -11.58 -2.60 -16.97
C PRO A 234 -11.76 -1.88 -18.30
N GLU A 235 -12.83 -2.24 -19.03
CA GLU A 235 -13.29 -1.65 -20.29
C GLU A 235 -13.60 -0.15 -20.21
N GLN A 236 -13.29 0.51 -19.08
CA GLN A 236 -13.33 1.96 -18.90
C GLN A 236 -12.60 2.72 -20.02
N ARG A 237 -11.76 2.04 -20.80
CA ARG A 237 -11.39 2.45 -22.14
C ARG A 237 -11.87 1.41 -23.15
N ALA A 238 -12.45 1.85 -24.26
CA ALA A 238 -12.69 1.04 -25.46
C ALA A 238 -11.40 0.35 -26.01
N SER A 239 -10.23 0.61 -25.41
CA SER A 239 -8.95 0.00 -25.69
C SER A 239 -8.60 -1.22 -24.83
N GLY A 240 -9.41 -1.66 -23.87
CA GLY A 240 -9.05 -2.76 -22.94
C GLY A 240 -8.60 -4.05 -23.65
N SER A 241 -9.41 -4.54 -24.59
CA SER A 241 -9.06 -5.71 -25.42
C SER A 241 -7.78 -5.48 -26.26
N ARG A 242 -7.57 -4.25 -26.75
CA ARG A 242 -6.38 -3.88 -27.52
C ARG A 242 -5.12 -3.89 -26.66
N GLU A 243 -5.19 -3.42 -25.42
CA GLU A 243 -4.07 -3.45 -24.48
C GLU A 243 -3.68 -4.89 -24.14
N ALA A 244 -4.65 -5.77 -23.86
CA ALA A 244 -4.37 -7.19 -23.63
C ALA A 244 -3.66 -7.86 -24.84
N MET A 245 -4.11 -7.56 -26.07
CA MET A 245 -3.42 -8.06 -27.28
C MET A 245 -1.99 -7.53 -27.43
N GLN A 246 -1.73 -6.27 -27.04
CA GLN A 246 -0.38 -5.69 -27.07
C GLN A 246 0.54 -6.35 -26.04
N ILE A 247 0.04 -6.64 -24.84
CA ILE A 247 0.77 -7.39 -23.81
C ILE A 247 1.09 -8.79 -24.33
N ALA A 248 0.09 -9.50 -24.87
CA ALA A 248 0.28 -10.83 -25.43
C ALA A 248 1.32 -10.84 -26.56
N HIS A 249 1.28 -9.84 -27.45
CA HIS A 249 2.27 -9.70 -28.52
C HIS A 249 3.69 -9.49 -27.98
N ALA A 250 3.86 -8.66 -26.94
CA ALA A 250 5.15 -8.46 -26.29
C ALA A 250 5.68 -9.76 -25.64
N LEU A 251 4.81 -10.51 -24.95
CA LEU A 251 5.15 -11.82 -24.36
C LEU A 251 5.55 -12.85 -25.42
N LEU A 252 4.87 -12.88 -26.56
CA LEU A 252 5.24 -13.74 -27.69
C LEU A 252 6.62 -13.36 -28.27
N GLY A 253 6.94 -12.07 -28.34
CA GLY A 253 8.27 -11.59 -28.72
C GLY A 253 9.38 -12.06 -27.78
N GLN A 254 9.05 -12.31 -26.51
CA GLN A 254 9.94 -12.87 -25.49
C GLN A 254 9.91 -14.40 -25.43
N SER A 255 9.25 -15.09 -26.37
CA SER A 255 9.05 -16.55 -26.40
C SER A 255 8.27 -17.11 -25.19
N ARG A 256 7.41 -16.31 -24.56
CA ARG A 256 6.56 -16.70 -23.41
C ARG A 256 5.13 -17.06 -23.85
N VAL A 257 5.01 -18.17 -24.58
CA VAL A 257 3.73 -18.58 -25.21
C VAL A 257 2.65 -18.92 -24.17
N ASP A 258 3.03 -19.58 -23.08
CA ASP A 258 2.07 -20.00 -22.04
C ASP A 258 1.45 -18.81 -21.31
N ASP A 259 2.27 -17.83 -20.93
CA ASP A 259 1.80 -16.61 -20.27
C ASP A 259 0.91 -15.76 -21.20
N ALA A 260 1.27 -15.67 -22.49
CA ALA A 260 0.44 -14.99 -23.49
C ALA A 260 -0.92 -15.69 -23.66
N THR A 261 -0.94 -17.02 -23.67
CA THR A 261 -2.17 -17.81 -23.78
C THR A 261 -3.06 -17.64 -22.55
N ALA A 262 -2.46 -17.69 -21.35
CA ALA A 262 -3.18 -17.45 -20.10
C ALA A 262 -3.80 -16.04 -20.04
N LEU A 263 -3.06 -15.03 -20.49
CA LEU A 263 -3.55 -13.65 -20.55
C LEU A 263 -4.75 -13.50 -21.49
N LEU A 264 -4.68 -14.09 -22.69
CA LEU A 264 -5.79 -14.06 -23.64
C LEU A 264 -7.02 -14.81 -23.12
N ALA A 265 -6.83 -15.95 -22.44
CA ALA A 265 -7.93 -16.68 -21.81
C ALA A 265 -8.65 -15.82 -20.76
N HIS A 266 -7.91 -15.11 -19.91
CA HIS A 266 -8.49 -14.17 -18.95
C HIS A 266 -9.21 -13.00 -19.62
N ALA A 267 -8.66 -12.46 -20.70
CA ALA A 267 -9.30 -11.37 -21.46
C ALA A 267 -10.64 -11.79 -22.08
N ILE A 268 -10.70 -13.00 -22.66
CA ILE A 268 -11.94 -13.56 -23.22
C ILE A 268 -12.98 -13.73 -22.12
N ALA A 269 -12.62 -14.39 -21.00
CA ALA A 269 -13.53 -14.60 -19.88
C ALA A 269 -14.06 -13.28 -19.29
N SER A 270 -13.22 -12.25 -19.20
CA SER A 270 -13.63 -10.93 -18.73
C SER A 270 -14.62 -10.23 -19.67
N SER A 271 -14.44 -10.41 -20.99
CA SER A 271 -15.36 -9.84 -21.99
C SER A 271 -16.75 -10.49 -21.95
N GLU A 272 -16.80 -11.82 -21.74
CA GLU A 272 -18.05 -12.56 -21.59
C GLU A 272 -18.82 -12.14 -20.33
N SER A 273 -18.12 -11.94 -19.22
CA SER A 273 -18.74 -11.46 -17.96
C SER A 273 -19.36 -10.08 -18.09
N THR A 274 -18.79 -9.21 -18.95
CA THR A 274 -19.29 -7.85 -19.15
C THR A 274 -20.54 -7.83 -20.03
N ALA A 275 -20.66 -8.76 -20.99
CA ALA A 275 -21.83 -8.88 -21.86
C ALA A 275 -23.08 -9.42 -21.15
N MET A 276 -22.94 -10.12 -20.02
CA MET A 276 -24.05 -10.71 -19.26
C MET A 276 -24.63 -9.80 -18.17
N SER A 277 -23.98 -8.67 -17.87
CA SER A 277 -24.41 -7.71 -16.84
C SER A 277 -25.22 -6.56 -17.43
#